data_AF-A0AAV0WRW6-F1
#
_entry.id   AF-A0AAV0WRW6-F1
#
_cell.length_a   1.000
_cell.length_b   1.000
_cell.length_c   1.000
_cell.angle_alpha   90.00
_cell.angle_beta   90.00
_cell.angle_gamma   90.00
#
_symmetry.space_group_name_H-M   'P 1'
#
loop_
_entity.id
_entity.type
_entity.pdbx_description
1 polymer ?
#
loop_
_entity_poly.entity_id
_entity_poly.type
_entity_poly.pdbx_seq_one_letter_code
_entity_poly.pdbx_strand_id
1 'polypeptide(L)'
;MSDSRYLSKEFISEFLEKYREFPCLWKIKSKDYTNKNLKNRAYDELLKVCKSINPEANRDFVVKKIQSFRGSFRKELKKVEDSKRSGRSADDVHIPTLWYYHLLEFTVDQELPTDSVSNFNIEAEDLDITGGDITDEVRQKYDLHLIIL
;
A
#
# COMPACT_ATOMS: atom_id res chain seq x y z
N MET A 1 -17.53 13.06 -13.85
CA MET A 1 -17.16 12.14 -12.75
C MET A 1 -16.63 10.87 -13.38
N SER A 2 -15.31 10.77 -13.56
CA SER A 2 -14.70 9.56 -14.14
C SER A 2 -14.64 8.50 -13.06
N ASP A 3 -15.36 7.40 -13.25
CA ASP A 3 -15.39 6.27 -12.32
C ASP A 3 -13.98 5.70 -12.12
N SER A 4 -13.35 6.08 -10.99
CA SER A 4 -12.05 5.60 -10.50
C SER A 4 -12.01 4.08 -10.22
N ARG A 5 -13.15 3.40 -10.42
CA ARG A 5 -13.40 1.99 -10.12
C ARG A 5 -12.83 1.02 -11.17
N TYR A 6 -12.44 1.50 -12.34
CA TYR A 6 -11.77 0.67 -13.37
C TYR A 6 -10.43 1.29 -13.78
N LEU A 7 -9.40 1.00 -13.00
CA LEU A 7 -8.03 1.12 -13.50
C LEU A 7 -7.76 -0.05 -14.44
N SER A 8 -7.10 0.22 -15.57
CA SER A 8 -6.67 -0.85 -16.47
C SER A 8 -5.61 -1.73 -15.79
N LYS A 9 -5.54 -3.00 -16.17
CA LYS A 9 -4.53 -3.92 -15.64
C LYS A 9 -3.13 -3.41 -15.99
N GLU A 10 -2.98 -2.85 -17.18
CA GLU A 10 -1.76 -2.23 -17.69
C GLU A 10 -1.28 -1.10 -16.78
N PHE A 11 -2.19 -0.20 -16.38
CA PHE A 11 -1.86 0.89 -15.45
C PHE A 11 -1.44 0.36 -14.08
N ILE A 12 -2.18 -0.61 -13.53
CA ILE A 12 -1.87 -1.17 -12.21
C ILE A 12 -0.49 -1.83 -12.24
N SER A 13 -0.20 -2.62 -13.28
CA SER A 13 1.11 -3.26 -13.46
C SER A 13 2.22 -2.22 -13.56
N GLU A 14 2.10 -1.23 -14.45
CA GLU A 14 3.11 -0.18 -14.62
C GLU A 14 3.34 0.61 -13.32
N PHE A 15 2.26 0.96 -12.62
CA PHE A 15 2.35 1.68 -11.36
C PHE A 15 3.07 0.88 -10.27
N LEU A 16 2.73 -0.40 -10.11
CA LEU A 16 3.31 -1.26 -9.09
C LEU A 16 4.77 -1.65 -9.41
N GLU A 17 5.08 -1.89 -10.68
CA GLU A 17 6.46 -2.12 -11.13
C GLU A 17 7.33 -0.90 -10.87
N LYS A 18 6.85 0.32 -11.20
CA LYS A 18 7.58 1.53 -10.85
C LYS A 18 7.69 1.74 -9.35
N TYR A 19 6.63 1.46 -8.59
CA TYR A 19 6.67 1.54 -7.14
C TYR A 19 7.74 0.62 -6.53
N ARG A 20 7.91 -0.59 -7.08
CA ARG A 20 8.94 -1.55 -6.66
C ARG A 20 10.36 -1.00 -6.81
N GLU A 21 10.63 -0.21 -7.86
CA GLU A 21 11.95 0.40 -8.11
C GLU A 21 12.34 1.48 -7.08
N PHE A 22 11.39 1.96 -6.26
CA PHE A 22 11.62 3.04 -5.31
C PHE A 22 11.67 2.56 -3.86
N PRO A 23 12.76 1.93 -3.38
CA PRO A 23 12.90 1.46 -2.00
C PRO A 23 12.77 2.59 -0.97
N CYS A 24 13.03 3.85 -1.37
CA CYS A 24 12.79 5.01 -0.53
C CYS A 24 11.31 5.18 -0.11
N LEU A 25 10.36 4.58 -0.83
CA LEU A 25 8.93 4.67 -0.53
C LEU A 25 8.39 3.52 0.32
N TRP A 26 9.07 2.37 0.36
CA TRP A 26 8.52 1.16 0.96
C TRP A 26 9.47 0.40 1.87
N LYS A 27 10.79 0.54 1.73
CA LYS A 27 11.78 -0.24 2.47
C LYS A 27 12.26 0.53 3.69
N ILE A 28 11.55 0.38 4.81
CA ILE A 28 11.78 1.14 6.06
C ILE A 28 13.22 0.96 6.58
N LYS A 29 13.75 -0.26 6.45
CA LYS A 29 15.12 -0.60 6.89
C LYS A 29 16.22 -0.01 5.98
N SER A 30 15.89 0.62 4.85
CA SER A 30 16.88 1.26 3.97
C SER A 30 17.21 2.68 4.45
N LYS A 31 18.47 3.08 4.27
CA LYS A 31 18.89 4.49 4.45
C LYS A 31 18.13 5.43 3.53
N ASP A 32 17.66 4.94 2.39
CA ASP A 32 16.93 5.73 1.41
C ASP A 32 15.53 6.13 1.90
N TYR A 33 14.96 5.40 2.87
CA TYR A 33 13.63 5.70 3.42
C TYR A 33 13.58 7.03 4.15
N THR A 34 14.68 7.49 4.76
CA THR A 34 14.72 8.79 5.45
C THR A 34 15.07 9.94 4.50
N ASN A 35 15.49 9.64 3.27
CA ASN A 35 15.91 10.64 2.30
C ASN A 35 14.70 11.32 1.62
N LYS A 36 14.38 12.53 2.09
CA LYS A 36 13.27 13.35 1.57
C LYS A 36 13.40 13.64 0.06
N ASN A 37 14.60 13.87 -0.45
CA ASN A 37 14.81 14.17 -1.87
C ASN A 37 14.53 12.96 -2.74
N LEU A 38 14.96 11.77 -2.33
CA LEU A 38 14.64 10.52 -3.03
C LEU A 38 13.15 10.22 -3.00
N LYS A 39 12.48 10.40 -1.86
CA LYS A 39 11.02 10.27 -1.74
C LYS A 39 10.30 11.23 -2.68
N ASN A 40 10.70 12.51 -2.70
CA ASN A 40 10.07 13.50 -3.55
C ASN A 40 10.19 13.13 -5.03
N ARG A 41 11.40 12.75 -5.48
CA ARG A 41 11.62 12.32 -6.86
C ARG A 41 10.80 11.09 -7.21
N ALA A 42 10.74 10.09 -6.33
CA ALA A 42 9.95 8.88 -6.54
C ALA A 42 8.45 9.17 -6.67
N TYR A 43 7.90 10.04 -5.81
CA TYR A 43 6.51 10.48 -5.94
C TYR A 43 6.25 11.23 -7.24
N ASP A 44 7.19 12.05 -7.70
CA ASP A 44 7.04 12.78 -8.97
C ASP A 44 7.05 11.83 -10.17
N GLU A 45 7.87 10.77 -10.16
CA GLU A 45 7.85 9.74 -11.21
C GLU A 45 6.52 8.97 -11.20
N LEU A 46 6.04 8.53 -10.04
CA LEU A 46 4.74 7.86 -9.93
C LEU A 46 3.58 8.77 -10.32
N LEU A 47 3.69 10.07 -10.06
CA LEU A 47 2.70 11.05 -10.46
C LEU A 47 2.59 11.15 -11.99
N LYS A 48 3.69 11.04 -12.73
CA LYS A 48 3.66 11.01 -14.20
C LYS A 48 2.82 9.83 -14.70
N VAL A 49 2.97 8.66 -14.09
CA VAL A 49 2.16 7.47 -14.41
C VAL A 49 0.69 7.76 -14.11
N CYS A 50 0.36 8.32 -12.94
CA CYS A 50 -1.03 8.69 -12.61
C CYS A 50 -1.64 9.74 -13.55
N LYS A 51 -0.83 10.67 -14.08
CA LYS A 51 -1.30 11.70 -15.00
C LYS A 51 -1.71 11.16 -16.37
N SER A 52 -1.22 9.99 -16.77
CA SER A 52 -1.65 9.32 -18.00
C SER A 52 -3.13 8.93 -17.98
N ILE A 53 -3.66 8.57 -16.80
CA ILE A 53 -5.05 8.16 -16.61
C ILE A 53 -5.94 9.29 -16.06
N ASN A 54 -5.36 10.19 -15.27
CA ASN A 54 -6.06 11.28 -14.64
C ASN A 54 -5.17 12.53 -14.67
N PRO A 55 -5.37 13.46 -15.62
CA PRO A 55 -4.58 14.67 -15.73
C PRO A 55 -4.56 15.54 -14.47
N GLU A 56 -5.63 15.48 -13.66
CA GLU A 56 -5.76 16.21 -12.39
C GLU A 56 -5.11 15.49 -11.21
N ALA A 57 -4.44 14.35 -11.44
CA ALA A 57 -3.72 13.64 -10.39
C ALA A 57 -2.67 14.57 -9.76
N ASN A 58 -2.68 14.59 -8.43
CA ASN A 58 -1.72 15.28 -7.59
C ASN A 58 -0.95 14.26 -6.73
N ARG A 59 -0.01 14.76 -5.93
CA ARG A 59 0.80 13.90 -5.06
C ARG A 59 -0.06 13.11 -4.06
N ASP A 60 -1.12 13.71 -3.54
CA ASP A 60 -2.02 13.03 -2.61
C ASP A 60 -2.74 11.85 -3.26
N PHE A 61 -3.09 11.98 -4.54
CA PHE A 61 -3.66 10.88 -5.31
C PHE A 61 -2.70 9.69 -5.33
N VAL A 62 -1.40 9.92 -5.59
CA VAL A 62 -0.38 8.86 -5.61
C VAL A 62 -0.26 8.19 -4.24
N VAL A 63 -0.21 8.98 -3.16
CA VAL A 63 -0.11 8.47 -1.79
C VAL A 63 -1.33 7.61 -1.45
N LYS A 64 -2.54 8.13 -1.68
CA LYS A 64 -3.80 7.39 -1.48
C LYS A 64 -3.83 6.12 -2.33
N LYS A 65 -3.28 6.14 -3.53
CA LYS A 65 -3.21 4.98 -4.42
C LYS A 65 -2.32 3.89 -3.87
N ILE A 66 -1.11 4.24 -3.42
CA ILE A 66 -0.18 3.30 -2.76
C ILE A 66 -0.85 2.70 -1.52
N GLN A 67 -1.51 3.53 -0.70
CA GLN A 67 -2.21 3.07 0.50
C GLN A 67 -3.33 2.08 0.16
N SER A 68 -4.12 2.36 -0.88
CA SER A 68 -5.19 1.48 -1.35
C SER A 68 -4.64 0.11 -1.80
N PHE A 69 -3.57 0.10 -2.60
CA PHE A 69 -2.92 -1.13 -3.05
C PHE A 69 -2.36 -1.95 -1.88
N ARG A 70 -1.62 -1.32 -0.98
CA ARG A 70 -1.07 -1.99 0.21
C ARG A 70 -2.19 -2.47 1.15
N GLY A 71 -3.28 -1.72 1.28
CA GLY A 71 -4.45 -2.11 2.07
C GLY A 71 -5.09 -3.40 1.56
N SER A 72 -5.33 -3.49 0.25
CA SER A 72 -5.83 -4.72 -0.39
C SER A 72 -4.86 -5.89 -0.24
N PHE A 73 -3.55 -5.63 -0.41
CA PHE A 73 -2.52 -6.63 -0.26
C PHE A 73 -2.46 -7.19 1.17
N ARG A 74 -2.44 -6.35 2.21
CA ARG A 74 -2.44 -6.79 3.62
C ARG A 74 -3.64 -7.68 3.95
N LYS A 75 -4.83 -7.31 3.49
CA LYS A 75 -6.05 -8.12 3.71
C LYS A 75 -5.90 -9.51 3.11
N GLU A 76 -5.33 -9.60 1.91
CA GLU A 76 -5.13 -10.88 1.24
C GLU A 76 -3.99 -11.68 1.88
N LEU A 77 -2.87 -11.02 2.21
CA LEU A 77 -1.73 -11.63 2.91
C LEU A 77 -2.16 -12.22 4.26
N LYS A 78 -3.00 -11.53 5.03
CA LYS A 78 -3.53 -12.04 6.29
C LYS A 78 -4.31 -13.35 6.11
N LYS A 79 -5.15 -13.46 5.08
CA LYS A 79 -5.88 -14.72 4.79
C LYS A 79 -4.93 -15.88 4.48
N VAL A 80 -3.88 -15.61 3.70
CA VAL A 80 -2.84 -16.59 3.37
C VAL A 80 -2.14 -17.07 4.64
N GLU A 81 -1.73 -16.15 5.51
CA GLU A 81 -1.02 -16.48 6.75
C GLU A 81 -1.93 -17.17 7.79
N ASP A 82 -3.17 -16.74 7.95
CA ASP A 82 -4.15 -17.36 8.85
C ASP A 82 -4.47 -18.80 8.41
N SER A 83 -4.56 -19.04 7.09
CA SER A 83 -4.74 -20.37 6.52
C SER A 83 -3.55 -21.29 6.85
N LYS A 84 -2.31 -20.81 6.67
CA LYS A 84 -1.09 -21.55 7.05
C LYS A 84 -1.04 -21.87 8.56
N ARG A 85 -1.41 -20.92 9.41
CA ARG A 85 -1.36 -21.05 10.89
C ARG A 85 -2.38 -22.05 11.43
N SER A 86 -3.54 -22.16 10.78
CA SER A 86 -4.64 -23.03 11.22
C SER A 86 -4.36 -24.54 11.11
N GLY A 87 -3.19 -24.94 10.60
CA GLY A 87 -2.76 -26.34 10.55
C GLY A 87 -3.57 -27.22 9.59
N ARG A 88 -4.35 -26.59 8.69
CA ARG A 88 -4.99 -27.28 7.58
C ARG A 88 -3.91 -27.87 6.67
N SER A 89 -4.15 -29.05 6.12
CA SER A 89 -3.19 -29.77 5.25
C SER A 89 -2.60 -28.83 4.19
N ALA A 90 -1.37 -29.07 3.73
CA ALA A 90 -0.68 -28.21 2.75
C ALA A 90 -1.49 -27.95 1.46
N ASP A 91 -2.48 -28.79 1.17
CA ASP A 91 -3.42 -28.67 0.06
C ASP A 91 -4.56 -27.63 0.28
N ASP A 92 -4.69 -27.03 1.48
CA ASP A 92 -5.79 -26.11 1.85
C ASP A 92 -5.29 -24.68 2.17
N VAL A 93 -4.12 -24.31 1.64
CA VAL A 93 -3.58 -22.94 1.75
C VAL A 93 -4.41 -21.99 0.89
N HIS A 94 -4.89 -20.89 1.47
CA HIS A 94 -5.65 -19.86 0.75
C HIS A 94 -4.84 -19.30 -0.42
N ILE A 95 -5.39 -19.40 -1.63
CA ILE A 95 -4.80 -18.83 -2.85
C ILE A 95 -5.26 -17.37 -2.98
N PRO A 96 -4.34 -16.40 -3.05
CA PRO A 96 -4.70 -15.00 -3.26
C PRO A 96 -5.57 -14.80 -4.50
N THR A 97 -6.73 -14.17 -4.30
CA THR A 97 -7.66 -13.78 -5.38
C THR A 97 -7.29 -12.44 -6.01
N LEU A 98 -6.39 -11.70 -5.36
CA LEU A 98 -5.89 -10.43 -5.84
C LEU A 98 -4.92 -10.64 -7.01
N TRP A 99 -5.34 -10.28 -8.23
CA TRP A 99 -4.56 -10.61 -9.44
C TRP A 99 -3.14 -10.01 -9.45
N TYR A 100 -2.95 -8.84 -8.83
CA TYR A 100 -1.65 -8.18 -8.71
C TYR A 100 -0.91 -8.52 -7.41
N TYR A 101 -1.31 -9.57 -6.69
CA TYR A 101 -0.69 -9.96 -5.42
C TYR A 101 0.84 -10.12 -5.54
N HIS A 102 1.29 -10.86 -6.54
CA HIS A 102 2.70 -11.12 -6.82
C HIS A 102 3.52 -9.84 -7.05
N LEU A 103 2.90 -8.78 -7.56
CA LEU A 103 3.57 -7.50 -7.79
C LEU A 103 3.90 -6.77 -6.48
N LEU A 104 3.23 -7.10 -5.37
CA LEU A 104 3.42 -6.48 -4.05
C LEU A 104 4.14 -7.39 -3.06
N GLU A 105 4.52 -8.61 -3.45
CA GLU A 105 5.25 -9.55 -2.59
C GLU A 105 6.56 -8.99 -2.04
N PHE A 106 7.20 -8.07 -2.76
CA PHE A 106 8.43 -7.41 -2.29
C PHE A 106 8.23 -6.59 -1.00
N THR A 107 6.98 -6.28 -0.64
CA THR A 107 6.63 -5.56 0.60
C THR A 107 6.27 -6.46 1.77
N VAL A 108 6.19 -7.80 1.60
CA VAL A 108 5.76 -8.74 2.66
C VAL A 108 6.51 -8.54 3.96
N ASP A 109 7.85 -8.41 3.90
CA ASP A 109 8.72 -8.20 5.06
C ASP A 109 8.43 -6.89 5.83
N GLN A 110 7.66 -5.99 5.23
CA GLN A 110 7.26 -4.71 5.82
C GLN A 110 5.82 -4.73 6.32
N GLU A 111 5.02 -5.75 5.97
CA GLU A 111 3.60 -5.86 6.32
C GLU A 111 3.35 -6.87 7.43
N LEU A 112 4.23 -7.85 7.59
CA LEU A 112 4.14 -8.83 8.68
C LEU A 112 4.78 -8.24 9.94
N PRO A 113 4.03 -8.12 11.05
CA PRO A 113 4.63 -7.89 12.35
C PRO A 113 5.58 -9.04 12.64
N THR A 114 6.86 -8.74 12.88
CA THR A 114 7.74 -9.71 13.54
C THR A 114 7.10 -10.06 14.87
N ASP A 115 6.78 -11.34 15.08
CA ASP A 115 5.97 -11.86 16.19
C ASP A 115 6.14 -11.10 17.50
N SER A 116 5.11 -10.34 17.90
CA SER A 116 4.79 -10.00 19.29
C SER A 116 3.42 -9.30 19.40
N VAL A 117 2.48 -10.04 19.98
CA VAL A 117 1.23 -9.66 20.68
C VAL A 117 0.10 -8.89 19.95
N SER A 118 -1.04 -9.59 19.87
CA SER A 118 -2.42 -9.22 19.51
C SER A 118 -3.01 -8.00 20.25
N ASN A 119 -3.87 -7.19 19.62
CA ASN A 119 -5.35 -7.35 19.62
C ASN A 119 -6.16 -6.21 18.92
N PHE A 120 -7.28 -6.63 18.31
CA PHE A 120 -8.51 -5.93 17.86
C PHE A 120 -8.62 -5.06 16.59
N ASN A 121 -9.64 -5.44 15.81
CA ASN A 121 -10.27 -4.82 14.65
C ASN A 121 -10.50 -3.31 14.76
N ILE A 122 -10.34 -2.61 13.63
CA ILE A 122 -11.21 -1.49 13.28
C ILE A 122 -11.74 -1.75 11.88
N GLU A 123 -13.03 -2.09 11.81
CA GLU A 123 -13.82 -1.98 10.59
C GLU A 123 -13.83 -0.50 10.21
N ALA A 124 -13.14 -0.15 9.12
CA ALA A 124 -13.25 1.18 8.55
C ALA A 124 -14.57 1.25 7.77
N GLU A 125 -15.62 1.70 8.47
CA GLU A 125 -16.80 2.27 7.84
C GLU A 125 -16.39 3.41 6.90
N ASP A 126 -17.11 3.48 5.78
CA ASP A 126 -17.00 4.46 4.72
C ASP A 126 -17.08 5.88 5.27
N LEU A 127 -16.00 6.66 5.15
CA LEU A 127 -16.02 8.09 5.38
C LEU A 127 -15.59 8.82 4.11
N ASP A 128 -16.59 9.40 3.47
CA ASP A 128 -16.52 10.49 2.51
C ASP A 128 -15.66 11.62 3.10
N ILE A 129 -14.55 11.96 2.44
CA ILE A 129 -13.73 13.12 2.82
C ILE A 129 -13.77 14.11 1.66
N THR A 130 -14.77 14.99 1.75
CA THR A 130 -14.76 16.33 1.18
C THR A 130 -13.58 17.14 1.74
N GLY A 131 -13.10 18.07 0.90
CA GLY A 131 -11.83 18.76 1.05
C GLY A 131 -11.55 19.33 2.44
N GLY A 132 -10.31 19.10 2.90
CA GLY A 132 -9.73 19.70 4.09
C GLY A 132 -8.24 19.42 4.08
N ASP A 133 -7.48 20.52 4.08
CA ASP A 133 -6.02 20.61 4.14
C ASP A 133 -5.41 19.61 5.13
N ILE A 134 -4.46 18.79 4.68
CA ILE A 134 -3.77 17.80 5.51
C ILE A 134 -2.47 18.45 6.00
N THR A 135 -2.51 19.00 7.22
CA THR A 135 -1.34 19.56 7.91
C THR A 135 -0.34 18.46 8.31
N ASP A 136 0.94 18.86 8.44
CA ASP A 136 2.10 17.99 8.72
C ASP A 136 1.97 17.06 9.95
N GLU A 137 1.02 17.32 10.85
CA GLU A 137 0.73 16.47 12.02
C GLU A 137 0.17 15.08 11.66
N VAL A 138 -0.61 15.00 10.57
CA VAL A 138 -1.11 13.73 10.02
C VAL A 138 0.08 12.85 9.65
N ARG A 139 1.10 13.42 9.01
CA ARG A 139 2.27 12.68 8.53
C ARG A 139 3.09 12.03 9.65
N GLN A 140 3.12 12.62 10.84
CA GLN A 140 3.83 12.08 11.99
C GLN A 140 2.97 11.11 12.82
N LYS A 141 1.64 11.33 12.86
CA LYS A 141 0.69 10.44 13.53
C LYS A 141 0.54 9.07 12.83
N TYR A 142 0.60 9.02 11.50
CA TYR A 142 0.52 7.75 10.75
C TYR A 142 1.87 7.04 10.53
N ASP A 143 3.00 7.72 10.74
CA ASP A 143 4.33 7.07 10.79
C ASP A 143 4.52 6.34 12.13
N LEU A 144 3.86 6.78 13.21
CA LEU A 144 3.87 6.13 14.53
C LEU A 144 2.81 5.02 14.69
N HIS A 145 1.63 5.16 14.07
CA HIS A 145 0.57 4.14 14.18
C HIS A 145 0.79 2.92 13.26
N LEU A 146 1.84 2.93 12.44
CA LEU A 146 2.35 1.73 11.73
C LEU A 146 3.56 1.09 12.42
N ILE A 147 4.05 1.65 13.54
CA ILE A 147 5.14 1.07 14.35
C ILE A 147 4.59 0.20 15.49
N ILE A 148 3.32 0.34 15.83
CA ILE A 148 2.64 -0.56 16.77
C ILE A 148 1.27 -0.86 16.16
N LEU A 149 1.18 -1.97 15.43
CA LEU A 149 0.05 -2.92 15.37
C LEU A 149 0.39 -4.04 14.38
#